data_AF-A0A966GIF0-F1
#
_entry.id   AF-A0A966GIF0-F1
#
_cell.length_a   1.000
_cell.length_b   1.000
_cell.length_c   1.000
_cell.angle_alpha   90.00
_cell.angle_beta   90.00
_cell.angle_gamma   90.00
#
_symmetry.space_group_name_H-M   'P 1'
#
loop_
_entity.id
_entity.type
_entity.pdbx_description
1 polymer ?
#
loop_
_entity_poly.entity_id
_entity_poly.type
_entity_poly.pdbx_seq_one_letter_code
_entity_poly.pdbx_strand_id
1 'polypeptide(L)'
;MTERTTILHEVGQAFRDHGLTAAITALIGGFIALLAAVTRRAFTNDAMLARLDRELVAERDRVDRQRAEDRRADADRLERIETDIRTMRDVMFEAFQHGRTD
;
A
#
# COMPACT_ATOMS: atom_id res chain seq x y z
N MET A 1 12.38 -55.26 -17.94
CA MET A 1 13.33 -54.43 -17.18
C MET A 1 13.17 -53.01 -17.67
N THR A 2 12.61 -52.12 -16.87
CA THR A 2 12.38 -50.71 -17.26
C THR A 2 13.52 -49.89 -16.68
N GLU A 3 14.53 -49.58 -17.50
CA GLU A 3 15.60 -48.67 -17.08
C GLU A 3 14.97 -47.30 -16.77
N ARG A 4 15.11 -46.85 -15.51
CA ARG A 4 14.83 -45.46 -15.15
C ARG A 4 16.00 -44.62 -15.65
N THR A 5 15.91 -44.16 -16.88
CA THR A 5 16.81 -43.15 -17.41
C THR A 5 16.53 -41.82 -16.69
N THR A 6 17.54 -41.31 -15.98
CA THR A 6 17.48 -39.98 -15.37
C THR A 6 17.43 -38.92 -16.47
N ILE A 7 16.69 -37.82 -16.30
CA ILE A 7 16.55 -36.72 -17.29
C ILE A 7 17.91 -36.25 -17.83
N LEU A 8 18.93 -36.18 -16.96
CA LEU A 8 20.30 -35.82 -17.34
C LEU A 8 20.92 -36.78 -18.36
N HIS A 9 20.59 -38.07 -18.26
CA HIS A 9 21.06 -39.10 -19.19
C HIS A 9 20.40 -38.96 -20.56
N GLU A 10 19.07 -38.76 -20.60
CA GLU A 10 18.34 -38.52 -21.84
C GLU A 10 18.79 -37.24 -22.55
N VAL A 11 19.00 -36.16 -21.80
CA VAL A 11 19.54 -34.91 -22.35
C VAL A 11 20.95 -35.14 -22.90
N GLY A 12 21.81 -35.82 -22.15
CA GLY A 12 23.17 -36.15 -22.59
C GLY A 12 23.21 -37.02 -23.85
N GLN A 13 22.27 -37.95 -23.98
CA GLN A 13 22.12 -38.78 -25.18
C GLN A 13 21.59 -37.98 -26.36
N ALA A 14 20.56 -37.15 -26.17
CA ALA A 14 20.02 -36.28 -27.21
C ALA A 14 21.05 -35.28 -27.76
N PHE A 15 21.93 -34.74 -26.90
CA PHE A 15 23.05 -33.90 -27.33
C PHE A 15 24.14 -34.67 -28.09
N ARG A 16 24.32 -35.96 -27.80
CA ARG A 16 25.29 -36.81 -28.52
C ARG A 16 24.78 -37.20 -29.91
N ASP A 17 23.49 -37.50 -30.02
CA ASP A 17 22.86 -38.00 -31.24
C ASP A 17 22.44 -36.86 -32.19
N HIS A 18 22.09 -35.69 -31.65
CA HIS A 18 21.52 -34.56 -32.40
C HIS A 18 22.17 -33.21 -32.06
N GLY A 19 23.44 -33.20 -31.64
CA GLY A 19 24.09 -32.07 -30.95
C GLY A 19 23.75 -30.65 -31.40
N LEU A 20 23.80 -30.35 -32.69
CA LEU A 20 23.45 -29.01 -33.20
C LEU A 20 21.95 -28.69 -33.01
N THR A 21 21.07 -29.61 -33.40
CA THR A 21 19.62 -29.45 -33.30
C THR A 21 19.16 -29.40 -31.84
N ALA A 22 19.75 -30.24 -30.98
CA ALA A 22 19.49 -30.24 -29.55
C ALA A 22 19.92 -28.92 -28.89
N ALA A 23 21.09 -28.40 -29.26
CA ALA A 23 21.58 -27.11 -28.78
C ALA A 23 20.67 -25.95 -29.18
N ILE A 24 20.26 -25.88 -30.45
CA ILE A 24 19.35 -24.83 -30.95
C ILE A 24 18.00 -24.92 -30.24
N THR A 25 17.45 -26.12 -30.09
CA THR A 25 16.17 -26.32 -29.42
C THR A 25 16.23 -25.93 -27.94
N ALA A 26 17.29 -26.31 -27.23
CA ALA A 26 17.50 -25.92 -25.84
C ALA A 26 17.66 -24.40 -25.68
N LEU A 27 18.35 -23.74 -26.62
CA LEU A 27 18.54 -22.29 -26.61
C LEU A 27 17.22 -21.56 -26.85
N ILE A 28 16.43 -21.97 -27.85
CA ILE A 28 15.12 -21.38 -28.13
C ILE A 28 14.16 -21.61 -26.95
N GLY A 29 14.08 -22.85 -26.44
CA GLY A 29 13.24 -23.20 -25.31
C GLY A 29 13.62 -22.44 -24.04
N GLY A 30 14.92 -22.31 -23.76
CA GLY A 30 15.45 -21.52 -22.65
C GLY A 30 15.12 -20.03 -22.78
N PHE A 31 15.22 -19.47 -23.98
CA PHE A 31 14.88 -18.07 -24.23
C PHE A 31 13.38 -17.79 -24.02
N ILE A 32 12.50 -18.67 -24.52
CA ILE A 32 11.05 -18.57 -24.28
C ILE A 32 10.73 -18.69 -22.78
N ALA A 33 11.37 -19.62 -22.07
CA ALA A 33 11.19 -19.77 -20.62
C ALA A 33 11.62 -18.53 -19.85
N LEU A 34 12.73 -17.90 -20.25
CA LEU A 34 13.19 -16.62 -19.67
C LEU A 34 12.19 -15.50 -19.92
N LEU A 35 11.71 -15.34 -21.16
CA LEU A 35 10.68 -14.35 -21.48
C LEU A 35 9.42 -14.57 -20.63
N ALA A 36 8.92 -15.80 -20.56
CA ALA A 36 7.75 -16.14 -19.74
C ALA A 36 7.97 -15.79 -18.26
N ALA A 37 9.16 -16.05 -17.71
CA ALA A 37 9.48 -15.71 -16.34
C ALA A 37 9.54 -14.19 -16.08
N VAL A 38 10.19 -13.44 -16.98
CA VAL A 38 10.29 -11.97 -16.89
C VAL A 38 8.90 -11.34 -17.02
N THR A 39 8.11 -11.77 -18.01
CA THR A 39 6.76 -11.30 -18.25
C THR A 39 5.84 -11.60 -17.06
N ARG A 40 5.91 -12.80 -16.48
CA ARG A 40 5.16 -13.13 -15.25
C ARG A 40 5.53 -12.23 -14.08
N ARG A 41 6.83 -11.95 -13.90
CA ARG A 41 7.33 -11.09 -12.83
C ARG A 41 6.91 -9.64 -13.02
N ALA A 42 6.98 -9.12 -14.25
CA ALA A 42 6.53 -7.77 -14.60
C ALA A 42 5.02 -7.61 -14.34
N PHE A 43 4.18 -8.53 -14.84
CA PHE A 43 2.74 -8.47 -14.60
C PHE A 43 2.37 -8.62 -13.12
N THR A 44 3.11 -9.43 -12.36
CA THR A 44 2.89 -9.56 -10.92
C THR A 44 3.28 -8.29 -10.18
N ASN A 45 4.36 -7.63 -10.60
CA ASN A 45 4.78 -6.34 -10.03
C ASN A 45 3.74 -5.25 -10.33
N ASP A 46 3.27 -5.15 -11.57
CA ASP A 46 2.25 -4.16 -11.94
C ASP A 46 0.91 -4.41 -11.24
N ALA A 47 0.49 -5.67 -11.11
CA ALA A 47 -0.70 -6.03 -10.35
C ALA A 47 -0.55 -5.72 -8.86
N MET A 48 0.64 -5.92 -8.30
CA MET A 48 0.96 -5.57 -6.91
C MET A 48 0.98 -4.06 -6.70
N LEU A 49 1.57 -3.30 -7.62
CA LEU A 49 1.59 -1.83 -7.58
C LEU A 49 0.17 -1.26 -7.70
N ALA A 50 -0.65 -1.75 -8.62
CA ALA A 50 -2.05 -1.33 -8.77
C ALA A 50 -2.93 -1.70 -7.56
N ARG A 51 -2.55 -2.73 -6.80
CA ARG A 51 -3.19 -3.06 -5.53
C ARG A 51 -2.74 -2.11 -4.42
N LEU A 52 -1.44 -1.86 -4.31
CA LEU A 52 -0.87 -0.97 -3.30
C LEU A 52 -1.39 0.47 -3.47
N ASP A 53 -1.52 0.95 -4.70
CA ASP A 53 -2.07 2.28 -4.99
C ASP A 53 -3.52 2.41 -4.51
N ARG A 54 -4.36 1.37 -4.73
CA ARG A 54 -5.74 1.33 -4.20
C ARG A 54 -5.78 1.31 -2.68
N GLU A 55 -4.91 0.53 -2.05
CA GLU A 55 -4.80 0.47 -0.58
C GLU A 55 -4.34 1.83 -0.01
N LEU A 56 -3.38 2.50 -0.65
CA LEU A 56 -2.90 3.83 -0.27
C LEU A 56 -3.97 4.91 -0.40
N VAL A 57 -4.74 4.91 -1.49
CA VAL A 57 -5.86 5.86 -1.67
C VAL A 57 -6.91 5.67 -0.58
N ALA A 58 -7.27 4.42 -0.28
CA ALA A 58 -8.26 4.13 0.77
C ALA A 58 -7.81 4.59 2.16
N GLU A 59 -6.53 4.38 2.50
CA GLU A 59 -5.96 4.86 3.77
C GLU A 59 -5.85 6.39 3.80
N ARG A 60 -5.45 7.01 2.69
CA ARG A 60 -5.42 8.48 2.59
C ARG A 60 -6.80 9.07 2.85
N ASP A 61 -7.84 8.56 2.22
CA ASP A 61 -9.22 9.02 2.40
C ASP A 61 -9.71 8.82 3.85
N ARG A 62 -9.23 7.77 4.52
CA ARG A 62 -9.53 7.53 5.94
C ARG A 62 -8.83 8.56 6.83
N VAL A 63 -7.54 8.81 6.61
CA VAL A 63 -6.76 9.82 7.36
C VAL A 63 -7.31 11.23 7.14
N ASP A 64 -7.65 11.58 5.90
CA ASP A 64 -8.18 12.90 5.57
C ASP A 64 -9.55 13.15 6.23
N ARG A 65 -10.40 12.11 6.30
CA ARG A 65 -11.64 12.16 7.09
C ARG A 65 -11.38 12.33 8.58
N GLN A 66 -10.45 11.56 9.14
CA GLN A 66 -10.09 11.68 10.56
C GLN A 66 -9.57 13.09 10.88
N ARG A 67 -8.71 13.66 10.03
CA ARG A 67 -8.23 15.04 10.20
C ARG A 67 -9.34 16.09 10.08
N ALA A 68 -10.39 15.84 9.31
CA ALA A 68 -11.53 16.74 9.22
C ALA A 68 -12.39 16.67 10.49
N GLU A 69 -12.60 15.45 11.02
CA GLU A 69 -13.30 15.21 12.28
C GLU A 69 -12.54 15.82 13.47
N ASP A 70 -11.22 15.62 13.55
CA ASP A 70 -10.38 16.18 14.60
C ASP A 70 -10.43 17.71 14.61
N ARG A 71 -10.30 18.35 13.42
CA ARG A 71 -10.42 19.81 13.29
C ARG A 71 -11.79 20.33 13.73
N ARG A 72 -12.86 19.57 13.46
CA ARG A 72 -14.21 19.93 13.89
C ARG A 72 -14.37 19.80 15.41
N ALA A 73 -13.91 18.70 15.98
CA ALA A 73 -13.96 18.48 17.42
C ALA A 73 -13.16 19.54 18.19
N ASP A 74 -12.00 19.93 17.67
CA ASP A 74 -11.20 21.01 18.23
C ASP A 74 -11.92 22.37 18.13
N ALA A 75 -12.57 22.67 17.00
CA ALA A 75 -13.35 23.89 16.84
C ALA A 75 -14.53 23.98 17.85
N ASP A 76 -15.29 22.89 17.99
CA ASP A 76 -16.40 22.80 18.95
C ASP A 76 -15.90 22.96 20.40
N ARG A 77 -14.71 22.41 20.69
CA ARG A 77 -14.06 22.57 22.00
C ARG A 77 -13.64 24.02 22.26
N LEU A 78 -13.09 24.70 21.27
CA LEU A 78 -12.70 26.12 21.38
C LEU A 78 -13.92 27.03 21.57
N GLU A 79 -15.02 26.78 20.84
CA GLU A 79 -16.26 27.56 20.99
C GLU A 79 -16.83 27.45 22.42
N ARG A 80 -16.78 26.26 23.01
CA ARG A 80 -17.21 26.05 24.41
C ARG A 80 -16.34 26.82 25.39
N ILE A 81 -15.03 26.78 25.22
CA ILE A 81 -14.08 27.53 26.07
C ILE A 81 -14.34 29.03 25.93
N GLU A 82 -14.57 29.54 24.72
CA GLU A 82 -14.88 30.95 24.50
C GLU A 82 -16.17 31.36 25.22
N THR A 83 -17.20 30.52 25.15
CA THR A 83 -18.48 30.75 25.82
C THR A 83 -18.32 30.80 27.34
N ASP A 84 -17.55 29.89 27.93
CA ASP A 84 -17.25 29.88 29.36
C ASP A 84 -16.46 31.13 29.78
N ILE A 85 -15.44 31.53 29.00
CA ILE A 85 -14.67 32.76 29.25
C ILE A 85 -15.59 33.97 29.25
N ARG A 86 -16.50 34.06 28.26
CA ARG A 86 -17.45 35.17 28.15
C ARG A 86 -18.40 35.21 29.35
N THR A 87 -18.88 34.05 29.79
CA THR A 87 -19.74 33.90 30.96
C THR A 87 -19.03 34.33 32.24
N MET A 88 -17.81 33.83 32.49
CA MET A 88 -17.02 34.23 33.66
C MET A 88 -16.71 35.72 33.66
N ARG A 89 -16.38 36.28 32.49
CA ARG A 89 -16.15 37.72 32.34
C ARG A 89 -17.39 38.52 32.76
N ASP A 90 -18.56 38.13 32.29
CA ASP A 90 -19.80 38.86 32.58
C ASP A 90 -20.15 38.80 34.08
N VAL A 91 -19.99 37.63 34.72
CA VAL A 91 -20.14 37.47 36.19
C VAL A 91 -19.18 38.37 36.97
N MET A 92 -17.90 38.43 36.56
CA MET A 92 -16.91 39.28 37.21
C MET A 92 -17.23 40.77 37.04
N PHE A 93 -17.67 41.18 35.84
CA PHE A 93 -18.10 42.56 35.60
C PHE A 93 -19.31 42.95 36.45
N GLU A 94 -20.30 42.06 36.59
CA GLU A 94 -21.47 42.29 37.41
C GLU A 94 -21.12 42.47 38.89
N ALA A 95 -20.26 41.59 39.43
CA ALA A 95 -19.75 41.70 40.80
C ALA A 95 -18.97 43.00 41.03
N PHE A 96 -18.14 43.41 40.07
CA PHE A 96 -17.37 44.66 40.16
C PHE A 96 -18.25 45.91 40.08
N GLN A 97 -19.38 45.85 39.38
CA GLN A 97 -20.34 46.95 39.30
C GLN A 97 -21.16 47.09 40.58
N HIS A 98 -21.63 45.99 41.17
CA HIS A 98 -22.40 46.00 42.42
C HIS A 98 -21.58 46.46 43.63
N GLY A 99 -20.27 46.17 43.69
CA GLY A 99 -19.39 46.65 44.77
C GLY A 99 -19.09 48.16 44.75
N ARG A 100 -19.61 48.91 43.76
CA ARG A 100 -19.41 50.36 43.60
C ARG A 100 -20.67 51.17 43.92
N THR A 101 -21.79 50.49 44.17
CA THR A 101 -23.12 51.08 44.38
C THR A 101 -23.61 51.03 45.82
N ASP A 102 -22.82 50.46 46.74
CA ASP A 102 -22.90 50.66 48.20
C ASP A 102 -21.79 51.62 48.65
#